data_AF-A0A453QZ69-F1
#
_entry.id   AF-A0A453QZ69-F1
#
_cell.length_a   1.000
_cell.length_b   1.000
_cell.length_c   1.000
_cell.angle_alpha   90.00
_cell.angle_beta   90.00
_cell.angle_gamma   90.00
#
_symmetry.space_group_name_H-M   'P 1'
#
loop_
_entity.id
_entity.type
_entity.pdbx_description
1 polymer ?
#
loop_
_entity_poly.entity_id
_entity_poly.type
_entity_poly.pdbx_seq_one_letter_code
_entity_poly.pdbx_strand_id
1 'polypeptide(L)'
;RGDYDLKVMRQEYYINRQKTFINHLVNQLARHQFLKIACQLERKHIASAHALLRVIESELHSYLSAVNARLGHCNSLIQAASEVREQGAIDDRDTFLHAVRDLLCIHSNSQAAVPTYMSAHALVQQISALQSDLLSLQSELETTLPADRKRCINELCTLIQTVEQLLFASSTTAEPVLTPWPLMRALDDMENANAQVEVAVEEVTKARTQKIKIFENRAHEVGRERQVFVDFFSNHERLKNQVRELTSRVKALQE
;
A
#
# COMPACT_ATOMS: atom_id res chain seq x y z
N ARG A 1 87.82 18.77 29.10
CA ARG A 1 86.79 18.42 30.10
C ARG A 1 85.41 18.27 29.45
N GLY A 2 84.90 19.27 28.74
CA GLY A 2 83.54 19.22 28.14
C GLY A 2 83.20 18.16 27.09
N ASP A 3 84.16 17.63 26.29
CA ASP A 3 83.84 16.61 25.27
C ASP A 3 83.55 15.22 25.88
N TYR A 4 84.19 14.89 27.01
CA TYR A 4 83.89 13.66 27.75
C TYR A 4 82.53 13.75 28.45
N ASP A 5 82.20 14.90 29.03
CA ASP A 5 80.90 15.14 29.66
C ASP A 5 79.75 15.03 28.64
N LEU A 6 79.97 15.52 27.41
CA LEU A 6 78.98 15.38 26.33
C LEU A 6 78.76 13.93 25.89
N LYS A 7 79.82 13.11 25.86
CA LYS A 7 79.72 11.67 25.56
C LYS A 7 79.00 10.91 26.67
N VAL A 8 79.28 11.22 27.93
CA VAL A 8 78.59 10.64 29.10
C VAL A 8 77.10 11.00 29.07
N MET A 9 76.74 12.27 28.83
CA MET A 9 75.35 12.71 28.71
C MET A 9 74.58 11.99 27.59
N ARG A 10 75.22 11.77 26.43
CA ARG A 10 74.61 10.98 25.34
C ARG A 10 74.40 9.53 25.75
N GLN A 11 75.39 8.90 26.39
CA GLN A 11 75.28 7.54 26.87
C GLN A 11 74.17 7.40 27.92
N GLU A 12 74.10 8.30 28.90
CA GLU A 12 73.03 8.33 29.90
C GLU A 12 71.66 8.50 29.26
N TYR A 13 71.55 9.36 28.24
CA TYR A 13 70.30 9.50 27.46
C TYR A 13 69.91 8.18 26.77
N TYR A 14 70.84 7.50 26.10
CA TYR A 14 70.56 6.21 25.45
C TYR A 14 70.22 5.11 26.46
N ILE A 15 70.93 5.05 27.59
CA ILE A 15 70.68 4.08 28.67
C ILE A 15 69.30 4.33 29.28
N ASN A 16 68.93 5.58 29.55
CA ASN A 16 67.61 5.90 30.07
C ASN A 16 66.51 5.54 29.08
N ARG A 17 66.72 5.79 27.78
CA ARG A 17 65.78 5.38 26.73
C ARG A 17 65.67 3.85 26.62
N GLN A 18 66.76 3.11 26.77
CA GLN A 18 66.70 1.65 26.80
C GLN A 18 65.98 1.13 28.04
N LYS A 19 66.24 1.70 29.22
CA LYS A 19 65.54 1.34 30.47
C LYS A 19 64.04 1.58 30.38
N THR A 20 63.60 2.69 29.76
CA THR A 20 62.16 2.94 29.57
C THR A 20 61.55 1.91 28.63
N PHE A 21 62.19 1.58 27.50
CA PHE A 21 61.71 0.53 26.60
C PHE A 21 61.65 -0.85 27.28
N ILE A 22 62.69 -1.22 28.04
CA ILE A 22 62.71 -2.48 28.80
C ILE A 22 61.55 -2.51 29.80
N ASN A 23 61.32 -1.42 30.54
CA ASN A 23 60.20 -1.33 31.47
C ASN A 23 58.84 -1.46 30.77
N HIS A 24 58.67 -0.87 29.58
CA HIS A 24 57.45 -1.05 28.80
C HIS A 24 57.25 -2.52 28.39
N LEU A 25 58.30 -3.19 27.92
CA LEU A 25 58.24 -4.60 27.51
C LEU A 25 57.97 -5.54 28.70
N VAL A 26 58.63 -5.31 29.84
CA VAL A 26 58.40 -6.09 31.07
C VAL A 26 56.97 -5.90 31.56
N ASN A 27 56.45 -4.67 31.57
CA ASN A 27 55.07 -4.41 31.94
C ASN A 27 54.07 -5.04 30.96
N GLN A 28 54.36 -5.01 29.65
CA GLN A 28 53.52 -5.64 28.64
C GLN A 28 53.49 -7.17 28.82
N LEU A 29 54.65 -7.79 29.09
CA LEU A 29 54.74 -9.23 29.34
C LEU A 29 54.00 -9.62 30.63
N ALA A 30 54.19 -8.87 31.72
CA ALA A 30 53.51 -9.13 32.99
C ALA A 30 51.99 -9.04 32.85
N ARG A 31 51.48 -8.00 32.14
CA ARG A 31 50.04 -7.86 31.84
C ARG A 31 49.52 -9.03 31.01
N HIS A 32 50.26 -9.43 29.98
CA HIS A 32 49.88 -10.56 29.14
C HIS A 32 49.82 -11.88 29.94
N GLN A 33 50.82 -12.14 30.79
CA GLN A 33 50.83 -13.32 31.65
C GLN A 33 49.69 -13.30 32.67
N PHE A 34 49.41 -12.16 33.29
CA PHE A 34 48.28 -12.00 34.20
C PHE A 34 46.94 -12.29 33.50
N LEU A 35 46.72 -11.69 32.31
CA LEU A 35 45.51 -11.94 31.52
C LEU A 35 45.38 -13.41 31.13
N LYS A 36 46.48 -14.07 30.78
CA LYS A 36 46.49 -15.51 30.45
C LYS A 36 46.07 -16.37 31.64
N ILE A 37 46.59 -16.08 32.83
CA ILE A 37 46.21 -16.80 34.06
C ILE A 37 44.74 -16.54 34.41
N ALA A 38 44.29 -15.27 34.34
CA ALA A 38 42.90 -14.90 34.59
C ALA A 38 41.94 -15.66 33.66
N CYS A 39 42.25 -15.70 32.36
CA CYS A 39 41.45 -16.42 31.37
C CYS A 39 41.41 -17.94 31.63
N GLN A 40 42.53 -18.55 32.04
CA GLN A 40 42.56 -19.96 32.40
C GLN A 40 41.72 -20.28 33.65
N LEU A 41 41.79 -19.41 34.66
CA LEU A 41 41.03 -19.55 35.89
C LEU A 41 39.53 -19.39 35.62
N GLU A 42 39.15 -18.37 34.86
CA GLU A 42 37.77 -18.15 34.41
C GLU A 42 37.24 -19.36 33.65
N ARG A 43 38.00 -19.89 32.68
CA ARG A 43 37.63 -21.11 31.94
C ARG A 43 37.41 -22.31 32.86
N LYS A 44 38.25 -22.50 33.88
CA LYS A 44 38.09 -23.58 34.87
C LYS A 44 36.82 -23.38 35.70
N HIS A 45 36.55 -22.16 36.16
CA HIS A 45 35.33 -21.85 36.91
C HIS A 45 34.08 -22.09 36.06
N ILE A 46 34.04 -21.60 34.83
CA ILE A 46 32.93 -21.84 33.90
C ILE A 46 32.73 -23.33 33.66
N ALA A 47 33.80 -24.09 33.44
CA ALA A 47 33.71 -25.54 33.25
C ALA A 47 33.14 -26.26 34.48
N SER A 48 33.55 -25.85 35.70
CA SER A 48 33.02 -26.42 36.93
C SER A 48 31.54 -26.08 37.16
N ALA A 49 31.15 -24.83 36.90
CA ALA A 49 29.75 -24.40 36.97
C ALA A 49 28.88 -25.16 35.97
N HIS A 50 29.38 -25.33 34.73
CA HIS A 50 28.69 -26.12 33.72
C HIS A 50 28.53 -27.59 34.14
N ALA A 51 29.54 -28.20 34.77
CA ALA A 51 29.43 -29.57 35.28
C ALA A 51 28.34 -29.70 36.36
N LEU A 52 28.27 -28.73 37.30
CA LEU A 52 27.21 -28.69 38.31
C LEU A 52 25.82 -28.50 37.69
N LEU A 53 25.68 -27.61 36.71
CA LEU A 53 24.44 -27.40 35.98
C LEU A 53 23.98 -28.67 35.26
N ARG A 54 24.92 -29.45 34.68
CA ARG A 54 24.59 -30.74 34.06
C ARG A 54 24.07 -31.78 35.04
N VAL A 55 24.59 -31.80 36.27
CA VAL A 55 24.06 -32.68 37.32
C VAL A 55 22.62 -32.27 37.67
N ILE A 56 22.37 -30.97 37.90
CA ILE A 56 21.03 -30.45 38.19
C ILE A 56 20.05 -30.75 37.04
N GLU A 57 20.48 -30.57 35.79
CA GLU A 57 19.68 -30.92 34.61
C GLU A 57 19.27 -32.39 34.62
N SER A 58 20.21 -33.30 34.93
CA SER A 58 19.93 -34.73 34.98
C SER A 58 18.97 -35.11 36.11
N GLU A 59 19.09 -34.48 37.29
CA GLU A 59 18.16 -34.70 38.41
C GLU A 59 16.76 -34.19 38.07
N LEU A 60 16.65 -32.97 37.51
CA LEU A 60 15.37 -32.42 37.05
C LEU A 60 14.72 -33.31 36.00
N HIS A 61 15.50 -33.85 35.07
CA HIS A 61 14.99 -34.79 34.07
C HIS A 61 14.47 -36.09 34.73
N SER A 62 15.19 -36.61 35.72
CA SER A 62 14.73 -37.76 36.51
C SER A 62 13.42 -37.47 37.25
N TYR A 63 13.31 -36.30 37.90
CA TYR A 63 12.08 -35.88 38.57
C TYR A 63 10.90 -35.73 37.59
N LEU A 64 11.13 -35.11 36.44
CA LEU A 64 10.11 -34.99 35.39
C LEU A 64 9.66 -36.36 34.88
N SER A 65 10.60 -37.28 34.65
CA SER A 65 10.28 -38.65 34.24
C SER A 65 9.43 -39.37 35.30
N ALA A 66 9.80 -39.26 36.58
CA ALA A 66 9.04 -39.85 37.68
C ALA A 66 7.63 -39.23 37.82
N VAL A 67 7.50 -37.91 37.65
CA VAL A 67 6.20 -37.22 37.65
C VAL A 67 5.35 -37.67 36.46
N ASN A 68 5.92 -37.75 35.26
CA ASN A 68 5.22 -38.23 34.08
C ASN A 68 4.77 -39.68 34.22
N ALA A 69 5.58 -40.55 34.82
CA ALA A 69 5.18 -41.92 35.11
C ALA A 69 4.00 -41.97 36.09
N ARG A 70 4.05 -41.17 37.17
CA ARG A 70 2.94 -41.04 38.12
C ARG A 70 1.68 -40.49 37.47
N LEU A 71 1.81 -39.47 36.63
CA LEU A 71 0.70 -38.88 35.88
C LEU A 71 0.09 -39.89 34.90
N GLY A 72 0.94 -40.68 34.23
CA GLY A 72 0.52 -41.80 33.40
C GLY A 72 -0.30 -42.82 34.21
N HIS A 73 0.17 -43.21 35.40
CA HIS A 73 -0.59 -44.09 36.30
C HIS A 73 -1.91 -43.46 36.77
N CYS A 74 -1.94 -42.18 37.13
CA CYS A 74 -3.17 -41.48 37.49
C CYS A 74 -4.15 -41.44 36.32
N ASN A 75 -3.67 -41.18 35.10
CA ASN A 75 -4.51 -41.19 33.90
C ASN A 75 -5.05 -42.59 33.60
N SER A 76 -4.24 -43.65 33.76
CA SER A 76 -4.71 -45.03 33.64
C SER A 76 -5.75 -45.38 34.71
N LEU A 77 -5.60 -44.88 35.95
CA LEU A 77 -6.60 -45.05 37.01
C LEU A 77 -7.88 -44.28 36.71
N ILE A 78 -7.81 -43.06 36.17
CA ILE A 78 -8.97 -42.29 35.72
C ILE A 78 -9.67 -43.02 34.58
N GLN A 79 -8.92 -43.57 33.62
CA GLN A 79 -9.45 -44.35 32.52
C GLN A 79 -10.15 -45.63 33.03
N ALA A 80 -9.49 -46.40 33.89
CA ALA A 80 -10.10 -47.57 34.52
C ALA A 80 -11.34 -47.21 35.37
N ALA A 81 -11.33 -46.07 36.08
CA ALA A 81 -12.48 -45.58 36.82
C ALA A 81 -13.63 -45.11 35.90
N SER A 82 -13.31 -44.61 34.70
CA SER A 82 -14.30 -44.25 33.69
C SER A 82 -14.93 -45.48 33.03
N GLU A 83 -14.15 -46.55 32.83
CA GLU A 83 -14.65 -47.85 32.35
C GLU A 83 -15.53 -48.55 33.40
N VAL A 84 -15.30 -48.28 34.69
CA VAL A 84 -16.04 -48.87 35.82
C VAL A 84 -17.32 -48.10 36.18
N ARG A 85 -17.62 -46.94 35.56
CA ARG A 85 -18.84 -46.16 35.86
C ARG A 85 -19.66 -45.78 34.63
N GLU A 86 -20.54 -46.71 34.25
CA GLU A 86 -21.89 -46.34 33.77
C GLU A 86 -22.89 -46.11 34.93
N GLN A 87 -22.44 -46.09 36.19
CA GLN A 87 -23.35 -45.89 37.31
C GLN A 87 -23.59 -44.40 37.60
N GLY A 88 -24.69 -43.89 37.05
CA GLY A 88 -25.54 -42.91 37.72
C GLY A 88 -25.80 -41.65 36.94
N ALA A 89 -27.09 -41.37 36.75
CA ALA A 89 -27.56 -40.01 36.51
C ALA A 89 -27.10 -39.10 37.66
N ILE A 90 -26.93 -37.81 37.37
CA ILE A 90 -26.72 -36.78 38.40
C ILE A 90 -27.87 -36.89 39.41
N ASP A 91 -27.54 -37.00 40.69
CA ASP A 91 -28.54 -37.05 41.77
C ASP A 91 -29.41 -35.78 41.72
N ASP A 92 -30.72 -35.93 41.84
CA ASP A 92 -31.68 -34.81 41.89
C ASP A 92 -31.37 -33.82 43.03
N ARG A 93 -30.63 -34.28 44.06
CA ARG A 93 -30.19 -33.44 45.18
C ARG A 93 -28.97 -32.57 44.85
N ASP A 94 -28.21 -32.88 43.79
CA ASP A 94 -27.00 -32.15 43.43
C ASP A 94 -27.34 -30.86 42.66
N THR A 95 -27.73 -29.85 43.43
CA THR A 95 -28.16 -28.55 42.91
C THR A 95 -27.07 -27.86 42.09
N PHE A 96 -25.81 -28.15 42.38
CA PHE A 96 -24.67 -27.57 41.68
C PHE A 96 -24.53 -28.14 40.27
N LEU A 97 -24.54 -29.48 40.12
CA LEU A 97 -24.44 -30.10 38.80
C LEU A 97 -25.67 -29.82 37.92
N HIS A 98 -26.86 -29.67 38.52
CA HIS A 98 -28.04 -29.19 37.80
C HIS A 98 -27.89 -27.74 37.35
N ALA A 99 -27.30 -26.85 38.16
CA ALA A 99 -27.02 -25.48 37.73
C ALA A 99 -26.00 -25.43 36.58
N VAL A 100 -24.95 -26.26 36.62
CA VAL A 100 -23.97 -26.39 35.53
C VAL A 100 -24.64 -26.91 34.26
N ARG A 101 -25.48 -27.93 34.38
CA ARG A 101 -26.30 -28.46 33.28
C ARG A 101 -27.15 -27.37 32.64
N ASP A 102 -27.87 -26.60 33.45
CA ASP A 102 -28.79 -25.58 32.97
C ASP A 102 -28.04 -24.48 32.22
N LEU A 103 -26.87 -24.06 32.71
CA LEU A 103 -25.99 -23.12 32.00
C LEU A 103 -25.51 -23.64 30.64
N LEU A 104 -25.14 -24.93 30.56
CA LEU A 104 -24.72 -25.57 29.30
C LEU A 104 -25.88 -25.75 28.32
N CYS A 105 -27.09 -26.05 28.81
CA CYS A 105 -28.30 -26.10 28.00
C CYS A 105 -28.66 -24.75 27.38
N ILE A 106 -28.51 -23.66 28.14
CA ILE A 106 -28.72 -22.29 27.63
C ILE A 106 -27.76 -22.00 26.47
N HIS A 107 -26.50 -22.42 26.58
CA HIS A 107 -25.50 -22.20 25.53
C HIS A 107 -25.79 -23.01 24.25
N SER A 108 -26.23 -24.27 24.41
CA SER A 108 -26.48 -25.18 23.28
C SER A 108 -27.76 -24.84 22.49
N ASN A 109 -28.51 -23.82 22.93
CA ASN A 109 -29.78 -23.38 22.33
C ASN A 109 -30.82 -24.51 22.16
N SER A 110 -30.67 -25.59 22.93
CA SER A 110 -31.57 -26.74 22.92
C SER A 110 -32.77 -26.43 23.81
N GLN A 111 -33.73 -25.65 23.28
CA GLN A 111 -35.06 -25.51 23.89
C GLN A 111 -35.90 -26.80 23.79
N ALA A 112 -35.37 -27.84 23.14
CA ALA A 112 -35.95 -29.17 23.17
C ALA A 112 -35.63 -29.81 24.53
N ALA A 113 -36.64 -29.88 25.39
CA ALA A 113 -36.74 -30.63 26.64
C ALA A 113 -35.38 -30.99 27.27
N VAL A 114 -34.95 -30.18 28.25
CA VAL A 114 -33.77 -30.48 29.09
C VAL A 114 -33.81 -31.96 29.46
N PRO A 115 -32.81 -32.77 29.07
CA PRO A 115 -32.83 -34.19 29.35
C PRO A 115 -33.04 -34.39 30.85
N THR A 116 -34.16 -35.01 31.22
CA THR A 116 -34.52 -35.27 32.62
C THR A 116 -33.43 -36.09 33.32
N TYR A 117 -32.63 -36.83 32.56
CA TYR A 117 -31.51 -37.63 33.00
C TYR A 117 -30.25 -37.24 32.24
N MET A 118 -29.22 -36.76 32.95
CA MET A 118 -27.89 -36.51 32.42
C MET A 118 -26.85 -37.14 33.34
N SER A 119 -25.81 -37.75 32.77
CA SER A 119 -24.68 -38.26 33.54
C SER A 119 -23.63 -37.18 33.72
N ALA A 120 -22.83 -37.29 34.79
CA ALA A 120 -21.69 -36.39 35.01
C ALA A 120 -20.69 -36.44 33.83
N HIS A 121 -20.55 -37.61 33.18
CA HIS A 121 -19.71 -37.75 32.00
C HIS A 121 -20.22 -36.92 30.80
N ALA A 122 -21.54 -36.90 30.58
CA ALA A 122 -22.14 -36.09 29.53
C ALA A 122 -21.90 -34.58 29.76
N LEU A 123 -21.95 -34.11 31.01
CA LEU A 123 -21.59 -32.74 31.35
C LEU A 123 -20.12 -32.44 31.04
N VAL A 124 -19.20 -33.32 31.43
CA VAL A 124 -17.77 -33.14 31.15
C VAL A 124 -17.51 -33.09 29.64
N GLN A 125 -18.17 -33.95 28.85
CA GLN A 125 -18.08 -33.89 27.40
C GLN A 125 -18.58 -32.55 26.84
N GLN A 126 -19.73 -32.06 27.28
CA GLN A 126 -20.26 -30.76 26.85
C GLN A 126 -19.32 -29.60 27.22
N ILE A 127 -18.76 -29.61 28.43
CA ILE A 127 -17.79 -28.59 28.87
C ILE A 127 -16.53 -28.66 28.00
N SER A 128 -16.04 -29.87 27.68
CA SER A 128 -14.85 -30.03 26.83
C SER A 128 -15.07 -29.57 25.39
N ALA A 129 -16.27 -29.80 24.84
CA ALA A 129 -16.67 -29.30 23.53
C ALA A 129 -16.71 -27.76 23.52
N LEU A 130 -17.36 -27.16 24.53
CA LEU A 130 -17.41 -25.72 24.72
C LEU A 130 -16.01 -25.10 24.84
N GLN A 131 -15.10 -25.76 25.56
CA GLN A 131 -13.72 -25.31 25.70
C GLN A 131 -12.98 -25.34 24.36
N SER A 132 -13.19 -26.38 23.55
CA SER A 132 -12.65 -26.46 22.19
C SER A 132 -13.18 -25.34 21.30
N ASP A 133 -14.48 -25.05 21.38
CA ASP A 133 -15.11 -23.97 20.61
C ASP A 133 -14.61 -22.59 21.04
N LEU A 134 -14.40 -22.36 22.33
CA LEU A 134 -13.80 -21.12 22.84
C LEU A 134 -12.36 -20.92 22.34
N LEU A 135 -11.56 -21.99 22.34
CA LEU A 135 -10.19 -21.93 21.84
C LEU A 135 -10.14 -21.67 20.33
N SER A 136 -11.06 -22.25 19.56
CA SER A 136 -11.14 -22.00 18.12
C SER A 136 -11.54 -20.55 17.83
N LEU A 137 -12.54 -20.02 18.53
CA LEU A 137 -12.99 -18.64 18.40
C LEU A 137 -11.90 -17.64 18.85
N GLN A 138 -11.17 -17.96 19.92
CA GLN A 138 -10.05 -17.15 20.37
C GLN A 138 -8.93 -17.11 19.31
N SER A 139 -8.61 -18.27 18.72
CA SER A 139 -7.66 -18.34 17.61
C SER A 139 -8.12 -17.51 16.41
N GLU A 140 -9.41 -17.55 16.07
CA GLU A 140 -9.99 -16.75 14.99
C GLU A 140 -9.85 -15.24 15.28
N LEU A 141 -10.19 -14.81 16.49
CA LEU A 141 -10.07 -13.41 16.92
C LEU A 141 -8.61 -12.91 16.90
N GLU A 142 -7.66 -13.73 17.33
CA GLU A 142 -6.25 -13.34 17.45
C GLU A 142 -5.51 -13.40 16.11
N THR A 143 -5.88 -14.32 15.20
CA THR A 143 -5.07 -14.61 14.01
C THR A 143 -5.78 -14.31 12.69
N THR A 144 -7.01 -14.79 12.49
CA THR A 144 -7.68 -14.70 11.18
C THR A 144 -8.28 -13.32 10.96
N LEU A 145 -9.00 -12.78 11.95
CA LEU A 145 -9.67 -11.47 11.84
C LEU A 145 -8.68 -10.32 11.57
N PRO A 146 -7.54 -10.21 12.29
CA PRO A 146 -6.56 -9.17 12.02
C PRO A 146 -5.90 -9.32 10.65
N ALA A 147 -5.65 -10.56 10.21
CA ALA A 147 -5.07 -10.84 8.90
C ALA A 147 -6.03 -10.45 7.76
N ASP A 148 -7.31 -10.80 7.87
CA ASP A 148 -8.32 -10.45 6.88
C ASP A 148 -8.59 -8.94 6.85
N ARG A 149 -8.67 -8.30 8.03
CA ARG A 149 -8.77 -6.83 8.12
C ARG A 149 -7.57 -6.16 7.43
N LYS A 150 -6.35 -6.65 7.68
CA LYS A 150 -5.13 -6.13 7.04
C LYS A 150 -5.17 -6.32 5.52
N ARG A 151 -5.63 -7.48 5.05
CA ARG A 151 -5.81 -7.76 3.62
C ARG A 151 -6.78 -6.76 2.98
N CYS A 152 -7.96 -6.58 3.57
CA CYS A 152 -8.99 -5.67 3.05
C CYS A 152 -8.51 -4.20 3.05
N ILE A 153 -7.81 -3.76 4.11
CA ILE A 153 -7.21 -2.42 4.15
C ILE A 153 -6.19 -2.25 3.02
N ASN A 154 -5.33 -3.25 2.78
CA ASN A 154 -4.35 -3.17 1.70
C ASN A 154 -5.02 -3.10 0.33
N GLU A 155 -6.06 -3.90 0.08
CA GLU A 155 -6.85 -3.85 -1.15
C GLU A 155 -7.45 -2.46 -1.37
N LEU A 156 -8.06 -1.86 -0.33
CA LEU A 156 -8.59 -0.50 -0.39
C LEU A 156 -7.48 0.53 -0.68
N CYS A 157 -6.33 0.44 -0.03
CA CYS A 157 -5.20 1.32 -0.30
C CYS A 157 -4.71 1.19 -1.75
N THR A 158 -4.65 -0.02 -2.30
CA THR A 158 -4.26 -0.21 -3.70
C THR A 158 -5.28 0.38 -4.67
N LEU A 159 -6.58 0.21 -4.40
CA LEU A 159 -7.64 0.84 -5.20
C LEU A 159 -7.54 2.37 -5.16
N ILE A 160 -7.35 2.96 -3.98
CA ILE A 160 -7.17 4.40 -3.83
C ILE A 160 -5.95 4.86 -4.64
N GLN A 161 -4.80 4.18 -4.53
CA GLN A 161 -3.61 4.51 -5.30
C GLN A 161 -3.84 4.43 -6.81
N THR A 162 -4.58 3.43 -7.29
CA THR A 162 -4.91 3.33 -8.72
C THR A 162 -5.79 4.49 -9.19
N VAL A 163 -6.77 4.88 -8.39
CA VAL A 163 -7.64 6.02 -8.68
C VAL A 163 -6.84 7.33 -8.65
N GLU A 164 -5.96 7.51 -7.67
CA GLU A 164 -5.06 8.67 -7.61
C GLU A 164 -4.15 8.75 -8.84
N GLN A 165 -3.57 7.63 -9.29
CA GLN A 165 -2.75 7.62 -10.50
C GLN A 165 -3.55 8.00 -11.75
N LEU A 166 -4.80 7.52 -11.86
CA LEU A 166 -5.68 7.85 -12.98
C LEU A 166 -6.08 9.34 -12.98
N LEU A 167 -6.39 9.90 -11.81
CA LEU A 167 -6.88 11.28 -11.69
C LEU A 167 -5.76 12.33 -11.76
N PHE A 168 -4.57 11.99 -11.27
CA PHE A 168 -3.52 12.98 -11.01
C PHE A 168 -2.21 12.74 -11.78
N ALA A 169 -2.08 11.64 -12.52
CA ALA A 169 -0.96 11.35 -13.42
C ALA A 169 0.44 11.75 -12.89
N SER A 170 0.66 11.60 -11.57
CA SER A 170 1.87 11.91 -10.76
C SER A 170 1.89 13.19 -9.89
N SER A 171 0.82 13.98 -9.78
CA SER A 171 0.79 15.18 -8.91
C SER A 171 -0.54 15.38 -8.18
N THR A 172 -0.57 15.09 -6.88
CA THR A 172 -1.76 15.25 -6.01
C THR A 172 -2.10 16.70 -5.68
N THR A 173 -1.30 17.67 -6.13
CA THR A 173 -1.53 19.11 -5.92
C THR A 173 -2.16 19.81 -7.13
N ALA A 174 -2.39 19.09 -8.24
CA ALA A 174 -3.09 19.61 -9.40
C ALA A 174 -4.60 19.32 -9.31
N GLU A 175 -5.42 20.06 -10.05
CA GLU A 175 -6.85 19.73 -10.17
C GLU A 175 -7.03 18.34 -10.80
N PRO A 176 -8.00 17.54 -10.33
CA PRO A 176 -8.23 16.20 -10.84
C PRO A 176 -8.66 16.24 -12.31
N VAL A 177 -7.95 15.49 -13.15
CA VAL A 177 -8.30 15.38 -14.58
C VAL A 177 -9.39 14.32 -14.73
N LEU A 178 -10.64 14.77 -14.90
CA LEU A 178 -11.80 13.89 -15.08
C LEU A 178 -11.93 13.33 -16.50
N THR A 179 -11.19 13.90 -17.45
CA THR A 179 -11.22 13.52 -18.86
C THR A 179 -10.00 12.67 -19.19
N PRO A 180 -10.16 11.41 -19.62
CA PRO A 180 -9.03 10.58 -20.03
C PRO A 180 -8.19 11.28 -21.10
N TRP A 181 -6.86 11.25 -20.95
CA TRP A 181 -5.90 11.89 -21.86
C TRP A 181 -6.15 11.61 -23.35
N PRO A 182 -6.48 10.37 -23.78
CA PRO A 182 -6.80 10.08 -25.18
C PRO A 182 -8.01 10.85 -25.70
N LEU A 183 -9.02 11.05 -24.85
CA LEU A 183 -10.22 11.80 -25.19
C LEU A 183 -9.92 13.30 -25.28
N MET A 184 -9.13 13.83 -24.34
CA MET A 184 -8.71 15.24 -24.36
C MET A 184 -7.96 15.58 -25.64
N ARG A 185 -7.03 14.72 -26.09
CA ARG A 185 -6.33 14.89 -27.37
C ARG A 185 -7.29 14.83 -28.56
N ALA A 186 -8.20 13.86 -28.58
CA ALA A 186 -9.17 13.73 -29.67
C ALA A 186 -10.12 14.94 -29.77
N LEU A 187 -10.50 15.54 -28.64
CA LEU A 187 -11.29 16.78 -28.60
C LEU A 187 -10.51 17.97 -29.16
N ASP A 188 -9.24 18.10 -28.79
CA ASP A 188 -8.36 19.18 -29.28
C ASP A 188 -8.12 19.05 -30.80
N ASP A 189 -7.89 17.83 -31.30
CA ASP A 189 -7.78 17.55 -32.73
C ASP A 189 -9.08 17.90 -33.48
N MET A 190 -10.23 17.60 -32.89
CA MET A 190 -11.55 17.93 -33.46
C MET A 190 -11.81 19.44 -33.46
N GLU A 191 -11.42 20.16 -32.40
CA GLU A 191 -11.56 21.62 -32.32
C GLU A 191 -10.70 22.31 -33.38
N ASN A 192 -9.47 21.84 -33.58
CA ASN A 192 -8.60 22.31 -34.66
C ASN A 192 -9.19 22.03 -36.06
N ALA A 193 -9.77 20.85 -36.27
CA ALA A 193 -10.45 20.52 -37.52
C ALA A 193 -11.68 21.41 -37.76
N ASN A 194 -12.47 21.68 -36.72
CA ASN A 194 -13.62 22.58 -36.79
C ASN A 194 -13.18 24.01 -37.17
N ALA A 195 -12.11 24.54 -36.57
CA ALA A 195 -11.59 25.85 -36.91
C ALA A 195 -11.16 25.94 -38.39
N GLN A 196 -10.54 24.89 -38.94
CA GLN A 196 -10.18 24.83 -40.36
C GLN A 196 -11.41 24.80 -41.27
N VAL A 197 -12.44 24.03 -40.89
CA VAL A 197 -13.71 23.99 -41.62
C VAL A 197 -14.40 25.34 -41.60
N GLU A 198 -14.41 26.04 -40.46
CA GLU A 198 -15.01 27.37 -40.33
C GLU A 198 -14.35 28.37 -41.30
N VAL A 199 -13.02 28.42 -41.34
CA VAL A 199 -12.28 29.27 -42.29
C VAL A 199 -12.62 28.92 -43.74
N ALA A 200 -12.63 27.63 -44.10
CA ALA A 200 -12.96 27.19 -45.45
C ALA A 200 -14.40 27.58 -45.85
N VAL A 201 -15.35 27.48 -44.92
CA VAL A 201 -16.75 27.89 -45.13
C VAL A 201 -16.86 29.39 -45.34
N GLU A 202 -16.14 30.21 -44.57
CA GLU A 202 -16.10 31.66 -44.76
C GLU A 202 -15.55 32.03 -46.15
N GLU A 203 -14.45 31.41 -46.57
CA GLU A 203 -13.86 31.64 -47.90
C GLU A 203 -14.83 31.28 -49.03
N VAL A 204 -15.47 30.11 -48.96
CA VAL A 204 -16.47 29.66 -49.94
C VAL A 204 -17.68 30.62 -49.94
N THR A 205 -18.12 31.07 -48.76
CA THR A 205 -19.24 32.00 -48.63
C THR A 205 -18.91 33.35 -49.25
N LYS A 206 -17.69 33.87 -49.01
CA LYS A 206 -17.20 35.11 -49.62
C LYS A 206 -17.12 35.00 -51.13
N ALA A 207 -16.55 33.91 -51.65
CA ALA A 207 -16.46 33.63 -53.09
C ALA A 207 -17.86 33.53 -53.72
N ARG A 208 -18.79 32.82 -53.08
CA ARG A 208 -20.20 32.73 -53.54
C ARG A 208 -20.85 34.10 -53.61
N THR A 209 -20.69 34.92 -52.59
CA THR A 209 -21.29 36.26 -52.51
C THR A 209 -20.75 37.18 -53.60
N GLN A 210 -19.43 37.13 -53.85
CA GLN A 210 -18.81 37.87 -54.94
C GLN A 210 -19.34 37.40 -56.31
N LYS A 211 -19.50 36.09 -56.51
CA LYS A 211 -20.04 35.53 -57.75
C LYS A 211 -21.49 35.95 -58.00
N ILE A 212 -22.32 36.00 -56.95
CA ILE A 212 -23.71 36.49 -57.04
C ILE A 212 -23.73 37.96 -57.50
N LYS A 213 -22.91 38.82 -56.89
CA LYS A 213 -22.79 40.24 -57.29
C LYS A 213 -22.38 40.40 -58.77
N ILE A 214 -21.44 39.58 -59.24
CA ILE A 214 -21.04 39.58 -60.66
C ILE A 214 -22.21 39.17 -61.56
N PHE A 215 -22.99 38.16 -61.17
CA PHE A 215 -24.14 37.71 -61.95
C PHE A 215 -25.25 38.76 -62.01
N GLU A 216 -25.58 39.41 -60.90
CA GLU A 216 -26.54 40.53 -60.84
C GLU A 216 -26.09 41.70 -61.73
N ASN A 217 -24.82 42.12 -61.61
CA ASN A 217 -24.26 43.17 -62.45
C ASN A 217 -24.34 42.81 -63.94
N ARG A 218 -23.98 41.57 -64.31
CA ARG A 218 -24.05 41.10 -65.70
C ARG A 218 -25.49 41.08 -66.22
N ALA A 219 -26.47 40.71 -65.40
CA ALA A 219 -27.88 40.76 -65.78
C ALA A 219 -28.33 42.21 -66.06
N HIS A 220 -27.90 43.17 -65.23
CA HIS A 220 -28.16 44.60 -65.45
C HIS A 220 -27.45 45.14 -66.70
N GLU A 221 -26.21 44.75 -66.96
CA GLU A 221 -25.45 45.12 -68.16
C GLU A 221 -26.14 44.63 -69.44
N VAL A 222 -26.53 43.35 -69.50
CA VAL A 222 -27.26 42.80 -70.64
C VAL A 222 -28.60 43.52 -70.85
N GLY A 223 -29.29 43.89 -69.77
CA GLY A 223 -30.50 44.72 -69.85
C GLY A 223 -30.23 46.10 -70.45
N ARG A 224 -29.14 46.75 -70.05
CA ARG A 224 -28.70 48.04 -70.60
C ARG A 224 -28.28 47.93 -72.06
N GLU A 225 -27.53 46.91 -72.44
CA GLU A 225 -27.13 46.67 -73.84
C GLU A 225 -28.35 46.52 -74.75
N ARG A 226 -29.35 45.73 -74.33
CA ARG A 226 -30.61 45.59 -75.06
C ARG A 226 -31.34 46.92 -75.18
N GLN A 227 -31.38 47.71 -74.11
CA GLN A 227 -32.04 49.02 -74.11
C GLN A 227 -31.33 50.01 -75.05
N VAL A 228 -29.99 50.05 -75.02
CA VAL A 228 -29.17 50.87 -75.94
C VAL A 228 -29.42 50.46 -77.38
N PHE A 229 -29.47 49.16 -77.66
CA PHE A 229 -29.78 48.64 -78.99
C PHE A 229 -31.17 49.11 -79.46
N VAL A 230 -32.20 48.98 -78.62
CA VAL A 230 -33.57 49.44 -78.97
C VAL A 230 -33.63 50.96 -79.17
N ASP A 231 -33.03 51.74 -78.27
CA ASP A 231 -33.04 53.21 -78.33
C ASP A 231 -32.25 53.74 -79.53
N PHE A 232 -31.21 53.04 -79.99
CA PHE A 232 -30.47 53.37 -81.20
C PHE A 232 -31.37 53.39 -82.46
N PHE A 233 -32.29 52.43 -82.58
CA PHE A 233 -33.21 52.35 -83.72
C PHE A 233 -34.52 53.11 -83.52
N SER A 234 -34.97 53.28 -82.28
CA SER A 234 -36.32 53.79 -81.98
C SER A 234 -36.35 55.22 -81.43
N ASN A 235 -35.29 55.70 -80.76
CA ASN A 235 -35.28 57.03 -80.11
C ASN A 235 -33.85 57.59 -79.88
N HIS A 236 -33.27 58.16 -80.94
CA HIS A 236 -31.86 58.59 -80.97
C HIS A 236 -31.51 59.72 -79.98
N GLU A 237 -32.42 60.67 -79.74
CA GLU A 237 -32.16 61.80 -78.83
C GLU A 237 -32.07 61.37 -77.36
N ARG A 238 -32.87 60.37 -76.95
CA ARG A 238 -32.79 59.79 -75.60
C ARG A 238 -31.41 59.15 -75.36
N LEU A 239 -30.91 58.40 -76.34
CA LEU A 239 -29.60 57.77 -76.26
C LEU A 239 -28.47 58.82 -76.18
N LYS A 240 -28.55 59.88 -76.99
CA LYS A 240 -27.57 60.97 -76.99
C LYS A 240 -27.48 61.70 -75.65
N ASN A 241 -28.62 61.89 -74.97
CA ASN A 241 -28.66 62.47 -73.63
C ASN A 241 -28.08 61.52 -72.57
N GLN A 242 -28.40 60.22 -72.62
CA GLN A 242 -27.81 59.22 -71.72
C GLN A 242 -26.29 59.12 -71.87
N VAL A 243 -25.76 59.15 -73.09
CA VAL A 243 -24.31 59.13 -73.35
C VAL A 243 -23.65 60.39 -72.78
N ARG A 244 -24.28 61.56 -72.93
CA ARG A 244 -23.76 62.82 -72.38
C ARG A 244 -23.72 62.80 -70.85
N GLU A 245 -24.76 62.27 -70.21
CA GLU A 245 -24.84 62.10 -68.75
C GLU A 245 -23.83 61.07 -68.22
N LEU A 246 -23.64 59.95 -68.92
CA LEU A 246 -22.58 58.99 -68.57
C LEU A 246 -21.20 59.63 -68.70
N THR A 247 -20.97 60.40 -69.77
CA THR A 247 -19.69 61.07 -70.01
C THR A 247 -19.38 62.10 -68.90
N SER A 248 -20.38 62.85 -68.42
CA SER A 248 -20.18 63.77 -67.30
C SER A 248 -19.93 63.04 -65.99
N ARG A 249 -20.63 61.92 -65.71
CA ARG A 249 -20.39 61.09 -64.52
C ARG A 249 -19.01 60.44 -64.50
N VAL A 250 -18.52 59.97 -65.64
CA VAL A 250 -17.16 59.40 -65.74
C VAL A 250 -16.10 60.46 -65.50
N LYS A 251 -16.28 61.67 -66.06
CA LYS A 251 -15.38 62.79 -65.80
C LYS A 251 -15.37 63.20 -64.32
N ALA A 252 -16.53 63.18 -63.65
CA ALA A 252 -16.64 63.49 -62.22
C ALA A 252 -16.07 62.42 -61.27
N LEU A 253 -15.80 61.20 -61.75
CA LEU A 253 -15.14 60.14 -60.98
C LEU A 253 -13.61 60.11 -61.19
N GLN A 254 -13.10 60.91 -62.13
CA GLN A 254 -11.67 61.02 -62.46
C GLN A 254 -11.00 62.27 -61.85
N GLU A 255 -11.78 63.14 -61.20
CA GLU A 255 -11.32 64.21 -60.30
C GLU A 255 -11.37 63.74 -58.85
#